data_AF-R4MN70-F1
#
_entry.id   AF-R4MN70-F1
#
_cell.length_a   1.000
_cell.length_b   1.000
_cell.length_c   1.000
_cell.angle_alpha   90.00
_cell.angle_beta   90.00
_cell.angle_gamma   90.00
#
_symmetry.space_group_name_H-M   'P 1'
#
loop_
_entity.id
_entity.type
_entity.pdbx_description
1 polymer ?
#
loop_
_entity_poly.entity_id
_entity_poly.type
_entity_poly.pdbx_seq_one_letter_code
_entity_poly.pdbx_strand_id
1 'polypeptide(L)' 'MGRLFGTDGVRGVANRELTAELALALGAAAARRLSRSGAPGRQFAVLGHFLGQQRRDADAP' A
#
# COMPACT_ATOMS: atom_id res chain seq x y z
N MET A 1 -6.33 14.81 10.59
CA MET A 1 -6.27 13.92 9.41
C MET A 1 -4.85 13.96 8.86
N GLY A 2 -4.02 12.97 9.18
CA GLY A 2 -2.63 12.92 8.70
C GLY A 2 -2.56 12.65 7.20
N ARG A 3 -1.43 13.03 6.56
CA ARG A 3 -1.19 12.70 5.15
C ARG A 3 -1.06 11.18 5.00
N LEU A 4 -1.81 10.60 4.05
CA LEU A 4 -1.78 9.16 3.78
C LEU A 4 -0.44 8.70 3.19
N PHE A 5 0.19 9.54 2.35
CA PHE A 5 1.49 9.28 1.74
C PHE A 5 2.60 10.09 2.44
N GLY A 6 3.71 9.43 2.76
CA GLY A 6 4.97 10.04 3.18
C GLY A 6 5.97 10.15 2.03
N THR A 7 7.26 10.25 2.34
CA THR A 7 8.34 10.37 1.34
C THR A 7 8.41 9.17 0.40
N ASP A 8 8.30 7.96 0.96
CA ASP A 8 8.48 6.70 0.23
C ASP A 8 7.19 5.86 0.20
N GLY A 9 6.04 6.52 0.05
CA GLY A 9 4.73 5.86 0.05
C GLY A 9 4.07 5.78 1.42
N VAL A 10 3.17 4.80 1.57
CA VAL A 10 2.42 4.56 2.82
C VAL A 10 3.18 3.54 3.65
N ARG A 11 3.55 3.92 4.88
CA ARG A 11 4.32 3.08 5.82
C ARG A 11 3.63 3.06 7.18
N GLY A 12 3.87 2.00 7.95
CA GLY A 12 3.34 1.84 9.30
C GLY A 12 3.49 0.41 9.78
N VAL A 13 3.14 0.17 11.05
CA VAL A 13 3.16 -1.18 11.62
C VAL A 13 2.08 -2.03 10.95
N ALA A 14 2.48 -3.20 10.45
CA ALA A 14 1.57 -4.16 9.82
C ALA A 14 0.44 -4.57 10.78
N ASN A 15 -0.79 -4.69 10.27
CA ASN A 15 -2.00 -5.00 11.04
C ASN A 15 -2.39 -3.98 12.13
N ARG A 16 -1.74 -2.81 12.20
CA ARG A 16 -2.13 -1.71 13.09
C ARG A 16 -2.39 -0.43 12.31
N GLU A 17 -1.35 0.10 11.67
CA GLU A 17 -1.42 1.30 10.84
C GLU A 17 -1.57 0.92 9.36
N LEU A 18 -0.80 -0.08 8.91
CA LEU A 18 -0.95 -0.70 7.60
C LEU A 18 -1.86 -1.92 7.72
N THR A 19 -3.17 -1.70 7.64
CA THR A 19 -4.16 -2.77 7.67
C THR A 19 -4.40 -3.40 6.29
N ALA A 20 -4.98 -4.59 6.25
CA ALA A 20 -5.33 -5.27 4.99
C ALA A 20 -6.38 -4.46 4.20
N GLU A 21 -7.33 -3.84 4.88
CA GLU A 21 -8.37 -2.99 4.29
C GLU A 21 -7.76 -1.75 3.65
N LEU A 22 -6.79 -1.13 4.33
CA LEU A 22 -6.06 0.00 3.78
C LEU A 22 -5.25 -0.39 2.54
N ALA A 23 -4.54 -1.52 2.59
CA ALA A 23 -3.79 -2.04 1.46
C ALA A 23 -4.70 -2.31 0.24
N LEU A 24 -5.86 -2.93 0.48
CA LEU A 24 -6.86 -3.19 -0.57
C LEU A 24 -7.40 -1.88 -1.16
N ALA A 25 -7.74 -0.90 -0.32
CA ALA A 25 -8.25 0.39 -0.76
C ALA A 25 -7.22 1.14 -1.61
N LEU A 26 -5.95 1.12 -1.22
CA LEU A 26 -4.84 1.69 -1.99
C LEU A 26 -4.68 1.02 -3.36
N GLY A 27 -4.70 -0.31 -3.41
CA GLY A 27 -4.62 -1.07 -4.66
C GLY A 27 -5.78 -0.76 -5.61
N ALA A 28 -7.01 -0.71 -5.10
CA ALA A 28 -8.20 -0.37 -5.88
C ALA A 28 -8.18 1.09 -6.38
N ALA A 29 -7.67 2.03 -5.58
CA ALA A 29 -7.48 3.42 -6.01
C ALA A 29 -6.41 3.52 -7.10
N ALA A 30 -5.28 2.84 -6.95
CA ALA A 30 -4.21 2.80 -7.94
C ALA A 30 -4.69 2.22 -9.27
N ALA A 31 -5.38 1.08 -9.25
CA ALA A 31 -5.95 0.46 -10.45
C ALA A 31 -6.90 1.42 -11.19
N ARG A 32 -7.84 2.07 -10.48
CA ARG A 32 -8.75 3.06 -11.09
C ARG A 32 -8.00 4.26 -11.67
N ARG A 33 -6.97 4.75 -10.98
CA ARG A 33 -6.20 5.92 -11.41
C ARG A 33 -5.36 5.62 -12.65
N LEU A 34 -4.71 4.46 -12.70
CA LEU A 34 -3.83 4.03 -13.78
C LEU A 34 -4.61 3.62 -15.02
N SER A 35 -5.75 2.94 -14.87
CA SER A 35 -6.64 2.58 -15.98
C SER A 35 -7.26 3.80 -16.69
N ARG A 36 -7.25 4.99 -16.07
CA ARG A 36 -7.78 6.23 -16.66
C ARG A 36 -6.92 6.79 -17.80
N SER A 37 -5.72 6.25 -18.00
CA SER A 37 -4.75 6.72 -18.99
C SER A 37 -5.12 6.35 -20.44
N GLY A 38 -6.14 5.51 -20.65
CA GLY A 38 -6.72 5.24 -21.97
C GLY A 38 -5.83 4.46 -22.95
N ALA A 39 -4.70 3.91 -22.48
CA ALA A 39 -3.82 3.13 -23.33
C ALA A 39 -4.54 1.86 -23.82
N PRO A 40 -4.63 1.62 -25.15
CA PRO A 40 -5.24 0.40 -25.67
C PRO A 40 -4.44 -0.83 -25.23
N GLY A 41 -5.14 -1.89 -24.83
CA GLY A 41 -4.54 -3.18 -24.42
C GLY A 41 -4.87 -3.63 -23.00
N ARG A 42 -4.45 -4.85 -22.65
CA ARG A 42 -4.66 -5.44 -21.33
C ARG A 42 -3.82 -4.70 -20.29
N GLN A 43 -4.49 -4.10 -19.31
CA GLN A 43 -3.82 -3.46 -18.18
C GLN A 43 -3.26 -4.53 -17.25
N PHE A 44 -2.02 -4.38 -16.81
CA PHE A 44 -1.39 -5.25 -15.83
C PHE A 44 -0.54 -4.43 -14.87
N ALA A 45 -0.37 -4.94 -13.65
CA ALA A 45 0.49 -4.36 -12.63
C ALA A 45 1.41 -5.46 -12.09
N VAL A 46 2.63 -5.08 -11.71
CA VAL A 46 3.58 -5.98 -11.06
C VAL A 46 3.61 -5.64 -9.57
N LEU A 47 3.52 -6.67 -8.73
CA LEU A 47 3.57 -6.54 -7.28
C LEU A 47 4.83 -7.22 -6.75
N GLY A 48 5.55 -6.50 -5.88
CA GLY A 48 6.68 -7.04 -5.13
C GLY A 48 6.36 -7.10 -3.64
N HIS A 49 6.97 -8.04 -2.94
CA HIS A 49 6.92 -8.14 -1.48
C HIS A 49 8.34 -8.36 -0.94
N PHE A 50 8.67 -7.63 0.13
CA PHE A 50 9.93 -7.74 0.82
C PHE A 50 9.73 -8.41 2.19
N LEU A 51 10.45 -9.50 2.44
CA LEU A 51 10.35 -10.32 3.66
C LEU A 51 11.16 -9.77 4.85
N GLY A 52 11.48 -8.47 4.84
CA GLY A 52 12.26 -7.86 5.92
C GLY A 52 11.62 -8.01 7.29
N GLN A 53 12.46 -8.17 8.32
CA GLN A 53 12.01 -8.24 9.71
C GLN A 53 11.42 -6.89 10.13
N GLN A 54 10.10 -6.85 10.37
CA GLN A 54 9.45 -5.72 11.03
C GLN A 54 9.99 -5.63 12.47
N ARG A 55 10.47 -4.46 12.89
CA ARG A 55 10.86 -4.26 14.28
C ARG A 55 9.61 -4.41 15.16
N ARG A 56 9.63 -5.41 16.06
CA ARG A 56 8.54 -5.73 16.99
C ARG A 56 8.53 -4.78 18.19
N ASP A 57 8.64 -3.49 17.95
CA ASP A 57 8.77 -2.50 19.04
C ASP A 57 7.39 -2.13 19.64
N ALA A 58 6.36 -2.95 19.38
CA ALA A 58 4.96 -2.68 19.67
C ALA A 58 4.34 -3.58 20.77
N ASP A 59 5.06 -4.59 21.26
CA ASP A 59 4.60 -5.51 22.33
C ASP A 59 5.12 -5.11 23.73
N ALA A 60 5.49 -3.84 23.93
CA ALA A 60 5.73 -3.34 25.29
C ALA A 60 4.39 -3.33 26.05
N PRO A 61 4.35 -3.89 27.28
CA PRO A 61 3.11 -4.09 28.04
C PRO A 61 2.39 -2.78 28.38
#